data_AF-A0A0C2D798-F1
#
_entry.id   AF-A0A0C2D798-F1
#
_cell.length_a   1.000
_cell.length_b   1.000
_cell.length_c   1.000
_cell.angle_alpha   90.00
_cell.angle_beta   90.00
_cell.angle_gamma   90.00
#
_symmetry.space_group_name_H-M   'P 1'
#
loop_
_entity.id
_entity.type
_entity.pdbx_description
1 polymer ?
#
loop_
_entity_poly.entity_id
_entity_poly.type
_entity_poly.pdbx_seq_one_letter_code
_entity_poly.pdbx_strand_id
1 'polypeptide(L)' 'MEGCPWQSIEINLGQFDLYGMIMCCQSAVGQTYTSVSNLVAIRGAIRYNQLTFGLDYRII' A
#
# COMPACT_ATOMS: atom_id res chain seq x y z
N MET A 1 -3.11 5.06 10.70
CA MET A 1 -1.67 5.42 10.63
C MET A 1 -0.97 5.35 12.00
N GLU A 2 -1.51 4.60 12.96
CA GLU A 2 -0.73 4.30 14.17
C GLU A 2 0.45 3.37 13.77
N GLY A 3 1.66 3.72 14.20
CA GLY A 3 2.88 2.96 13.89
C GLY A 3 3.74 3.48 12.73
N CYS A 4 3.22 4.33 11.84
CA CYS A 4 3.96 4.84 10.68
C CYS A 4 3.91 6.38 10.60
N PRO A 5 4.68 7.09 11.44
CA PRO A 5 4.48 8.53 11.66
C PRO A 5 4.92 9.43 10.50
N TRP A 6 5.76 8.92 9.59
CA TRP A 6 6.40 9.73 8.54
C TRP A 6 5.83 9.45 7.14
N GLN A 7 5.56 8.17 6.86
CA GLN A 7 5.18 7.65 5.56
C GLN A 7 4.43 6.32 5.73
N SER A 8 3.29 6.18 5.05
CA SER A 8 2.49 4.96 5.08
C SER A 8 1.85 4.70 3.73
N ILE A 9 1.63 3.43 3.43
CA ILE A 9 0.83 2.98 2.30
C ILE A 9 -0.32 2.11 2.80
N GLU A 10 -1.50 2.34 2.25
CA GLU A 10 -2.70 1.54 2.45
C GLU A 10 -2.98 0.80 1.14
N ILE A 11 -3.04 -0.53 1.21
CA ILE A 11 -3.29 -1.39 0.05
C ILE A 11 -4.58 -2.18 0.30
N ASN A 12 -5.57 -2.00 -0.57
CA ASN A 12 -6.77 -2.82 -0.62
C ASN A 12 -6.69 -3.77 -1.82
N LEU A 13 -6.70 -5.06 -1.54
CA LEU A 13 -6.53 -6.15 -2.52
C LEU A 13 -7.85 -6.65 -3.10
N GLY A 14 -8.92 -5.86 -3.01
CA GLY A 14 -10.24 -6.22 -3.50
C GLY A 14 -11.24 -6.64 -2.42
N GLN A 15 -10.88 -6.47 -1.14
CA GLN A 15 -11.79 -6.61 -0.01
C GLN A 15 -12.18 -5.22 0.49
N PHE A 16 -13.13 -4.58 -0.20
CA PHE A 16 -13.53 -3.19 0.09
C PHE A 16 -14.36 -3.04 1.38
N ASP A 17 -14.94 -4.13 1.88
CA ASP A 17 -15.70 -4.15 3.13
C ASP A 17 -14.80 -4.17 4.38
N LEU A 18 -13.51 -4.51 4.19
CA LEU A 18 -12.50 -4.51 5.23
C LEU A 18 -11.51 -3.38 4.95
N TYR A 19 -11.12 -2.67 6.01
CA TYR A 19 -10.08 -1.63 5.95
C TYR A 19 -8.84 -2.15 5.20
N GLY A 20 -8.27 -1.31 4.33
CA GLY A 20 -7.06 -1.67 3.60
C GLY A 20 -5.91 -1.99 4.55
N MET A 21 -4.95 -2.79 4.09
CA MET A 21 -3.75 -3.08 4.87
C MET A 21 -2.90 -1.82 4.95
N ILE A 22 -2.83 -1.21 6.13
CA ILE A 22 -1.97 -0.05 6.40
C ILE A 22 -0.60 -0.55 6.83
N MET A 23 0.43 -0.12 6.13
CA MET A 23 1.82 -0.48 6.43
C MET A 23 2.76 0.70 6.27
N CYS A 24 3.88 0.64 6.98
CA CYS A 24 4.95 1.62 6.84
C CYS A 24 5.67 1.38 5.51
N CYS A 25 6.06 2.44 4.79
CA CYS A 25 6.70 2.27 3.48
C CYS A 25 7.91 1.34 3.51
N GLN A 26 8.72 1.36 4.56
CA GLN A 26 9.87 0.44 4.74
C GLN A 26 9.46 -1.04 4.78
N SER A 27 8.31 -1.35 5.38
CA SER A 27 7.79 -2.71 5.46
C SER A 27 7.15 -3.19 4.16
N ALA A 28 6.85 -2.29 3.23
CA ALA A 28 6.23 -2.58 1.95
C ALA A 28 7.27 -2.91 0.85
N VAL A 29 8.53 -2.51 1.04
CA VAL A 29 9.59 -2.72 0.03
C VAL A 29 9.85 -4.22 -0.15
N GLY A 30 9.83 -4.67 -1.41
CA GLY A 30 10.07 -6.07 -1.77
C GLY A 30 8.93 -7.02 -1.43
N GLN A 31 7.79 -6.52 -0.91
CA GLN A 31 6.61 -7.33 -0.67
C GLN A 31 5.81 -7.51 -1.95
N THR A 32 5.27 -8.71 -2.15
CA THR A 32 4.36 -9.02 -3.25
C THR A 32 3.00 -9.39 -2.69
N TYR A 33 1.96 -8.76 -3.22
CA TYR A 33 0.58 -9.01 -2.83
C TYR A 33 -0.24 -9.49 -4.03
N THR A 34 -1.07 -10.51 -3.81
CA THR A 34 -1.99 -11.03 -4.83
C THR A 34 -3.39 -10.49 -4.53
N SER A 35 -4.00 -9.80 -5.50
CA SER A 35 -5.38 -9.36 -5.35
C SER A 35 -6.34 -10.54 -5.42
N VAL A 36 -7.42 -10.47 -4.64
CA VAL A 36 -8.52 -11.45 -4.69
C VAL A 36 -9.65 -10.99 -5.61
N SER A 37 -9.57 -9.75 -6.11
CA SER A 37 -10.53 -9.14 -7.01
C SER A 37 -9.82 -8.48 -8.19
N ASN A 38 -10.63 -8.00 -9.15
CA ASN A 38 -10.20 -7.28 -10.35
C ASN A 38 -9.87 -5.80 -10.09
N LEU A 39 -10.06 -5.31 -8.86
CA LEU A 39 -9.78 -3.94 -8.46
C LEU A 39 -8.86 -3.91 -7.23
N VAL A 40 -7.81 -3.09 -7.32
CA VAL A 40 -6.86 -2.82 -6.25
C VAL A 40 -6.87 -1.32 -5.99
N ALA A 41 -6.99 -0.93 -4.72
CA ALA A 41 -6.86 0.47 -4.33
C ALA A 41 -5.55 0.66 -3.54
N ILE A 42 -4.77 1.67 -3.93
CA ILE A 42 -3.50 2.01 -3.29
C ILE A 42 -3.57 3.47 -2.87
N ARG A 43 -3.31 3.75 -1.60
CA ARG A 43 -3.28 5.11 -1.05
C ARG A 43 -2.00 5.34 -0.28
N GLY A 44 -1.21 6.31 -0.72
CA GLY A 44 -0.01 6.76 -0.01
C GLY A 44 -0.29 7.98 0.86
N ALA A 45 0.43 8.10 1.97
CA ALA A 45 0.50 9.33 2.75
C ALA A 45 1.94 9.62 3.16
N ILE A 46 2.36 10.87 2.98
CA ILE A 46 3.70 11.37 3.29
C ILE A 46 3.60 12.68 4.07
N ARG A 47 4.52 12.92 5.01
CA ARG A 47 4.64 14.21 5.72
C ARG A 47 5.72 15.15 5.18
N TYR A 48 6.71 14.62 4.46
CA TYR A 48 7.85 15.38 3.93
C TYR A 48 8.00 15.18 2.41
N ASN A 49 8.86 15.97 1.78
CA ASN A 49 9.11 15.93 0.34
C ASN A 49 10.03 14.76 -0.09
N GLN A 50 9.91 13.61 0.58
CA GLN A 50 10.63 12.37 0.27
C GLN A 50 9.61 11.36 -0.24
N LEU A 51 9.31 11.42 -1.54
CA LEU A 51 8.47 10.42 -2.20
C LEU A 51 9.28 9.72 -3.29
N THR A 52 9.92 8.62 -2.91
CA THR A 52 10.51 7.65 -3.83
C THR A 52 9.78 6.34 -3.65
N PHE A 53 8.84 6.06 -4.55
CA PHE A 53 8.03 4.86 -4.53
C PHE A 53 7.87 4.33 -5.95
N GLY A 54 8.09 3.03 -6.12
CA GLY A 54 7.89 2.29 -7.35
C GLY A 54 6.96 1.11 -7.09
N LEU A 55 6.12 0.81 -8.08
CA LEU A 55 5.20 -0.32 -8.06
C LEU A 55 5.37 -1.12 -9.34
N ASP A 56 5.57 -2.41 -9.17
CA ASP A 56 5.41 -3.37 -10.25
C ASP A 56 4.07 -4.09 -10.03
N TYR A 57 3.23 -4.11 -11.07
CA TYR A 57 1.98 -4.86 -11.06
C TYR A 57 2.00 -5.91 -12.17
N ARG A 58 1.40 -7.08 -11.88
CA ARG A 58 1.23 -8.16 -12.85
C ARG A 58 -0.21 -8.62 -12.83
N ILE A 59 -0.85 -8.61 -13.99
CA ILE A 59 -2.16 -9.22 -14.21
C ILE A 59 -1.92 -10.66 -14.69
N ILE A 60 -2.59 -11.63 -14.06
CA ILE A 60 -2.54 -13.06 -14.40
C ILE A 60 -3.92 -13.48 -14.89
#